data_AF-A0A497GAW7-F1
#
_entry.id   AF-A0A497GAW7-F1
#
_cell.length_a   1.000
_cell.length_b   1.000
_cell.length_c   1.000
_cell.angle_alpha   90.00
_cell.angle_beta   90.00
_cell.angle_gamma   90.00
#
_symmetry.space_group_name_H-M   'P 1'
#
loop_
_entity.id
_entity.type
_entity.pdbx_description
1 polymer ?
#
loop_
_entity_poly.entity_id
_entity_poly.type
_entity_poly.pdbx_seq_one_letter_code
_entity_poly.pdbx_strand_id
1 'polypeptide(L)'
;MKSASRKRRVEELAALMINMAERDVLGGVGRVLVPELEAEGFSYDEIVEALAILRGEGYSVSVVGDVIKIKKGRRSGGASPS
;
A
#
# COMPACT_ATOMS: atom_id res chain seq x y z
N MET A 1 25.18 -0.96 8.40
CA MET A 1 24.83 -1.34 7.01
C MET A 1 23.47 -2.05 6.84
N LYS A 2 22.69 -2.34 7.90
CA LYS A 2 21.38 -3.06 7.79
C LYS A 2 20.16 -2.18 7.42
N SER A 3 20.26 -0.86 7.57
CA SER A 3 19.11 0.04 7.39
C SER A 3 18.74 0.27 5.91
N ALA A 4 19.74 0.40 5.03
CA ALA A 4 19.51 0.63 3.60
C ALA A 4 18.84 -0.56 2.91
N SER A 5 19.14 -1.80 3.32
CA SER A 5 18.50 -3.01 2.78
C SER A 5 17.03 -3.12 3.19
N ARG A 6 16.70 -2.75 4.43
CA ARG A 6 15.30 -2.73 4.90
C ARG A 6 14.48 -1.69 4.14
N LYS A 7 15.00 -0.45 4.03
CA LYS A 7 14.30 0.63 3.31
C LYS A 7 13.94 0.21 1.87
N ARG A 8 14.91 -0.33 1.13
CA ARG A 8 14.69 -0.82 -0.23
C ARG A 8 13.63 -1.93 -0.29
N ARG A 9 13.67 -2.87 0.66
CA ARG A 9 12.70 -3.97 0.73
C ARG A 9 11.27 -3.47 0.96
N VAL A 10 11.09 -2.44 1.80
CA VAL A 10 9.78 -1.82 2.04
C VAL A 10 9.29 -1.06 0.80
N GLU A 11 10.18 -0.38 0.07
CA GLU A 11 9.84 0.27 -1.21
C GLU A 11 9.40 -0.75 -2.27
N GLU A 12 10.11 -1.88 -2.36
CA GLU A 12 9.74 -3.00 -3.24
C GLU A 12 8.38 -3.60 -2.85
N LEU A 13 8.11 -3.75 -1.55
CA LEU A 13 6.80 -4.19 -1.05
C LEU A 13 5.68 -3.21 -1.45
N ALA A 14 5.88 -1.90 -1.30
CA ALA A 14 4.88 -0.91 -1.70
C ALA A 14 4.53 -1.03 -3.20
N ALA A 15 5.54 -1.20 -4.06
CA ALA A 15 5.33 -1.43 -5.49
C ALA A 15 4.61 -2.75 -5.78
N LEU A 16 4.95 -3.82 -5.07
CA LEU A 16 4.28 -5.12 -5.17
C LEU A 16 2.79 -4.99 -4.82
N MET A 17 2.47 -4.30 -3.72
CA MET A 17 1.09 -4.11 -3.27
C MET A 17 0.25 -3.34 -4.30
N ILE A 18 0.82 -2.35 -4.99
CA ILE A 18 0.14 -1.67 -6.09
C ILE A 18 -0.15 -2.65 -7.23
N ASN A 19 0.85 -3.43 -7.65
CA ASN A 19 0.68 -4.42 -8.73
C ASN A 19 -0.37 -5.48 -8.40
N MET A 20 -0.42 -5.96 -7.16
CA MET A 20 -1.45 -6.90 -6.68
C MET A 20 -2.83 -6.24 -6.69
N ALA A 21 -2.92 -5.02 -6.15
CA ALA A 21 -4.17 -4.25 -6.10
C ALA A 21 -4.74 -3.95 -7.49
N GLU A 22 -3.89 -3.70 -8.50
CA GLU A 22 -4.32 -3.48 -9.89
C GLU A 22 -4.83 -4.75 -10.58
N ARG A 23 -4.40 -5.93 -10.11
CA ARG A 23 -4.88 -7.22 -10.63
C ARG A 23 -6.22 -7.63 -10.03
N ASP A 24 -6.44 -7.36 -8.75
CA ASP A 24 -7.70 -7.65 -8.06
C ASP A 24 -8.48 -6.37 -7.72
N VAL A 25 -9.21 -5.85 -8.71
CA VAL A 25 -10.00 -4.62 -8.59
C VAL A 25 -11.49 -4.94 -8.50
N LEU A 26 -12.14 -4.44 -7.45
CA LEU A 26 -13.59 -4.46 -7.30
C LEU A 26 -14.13 -3.04 -7.12
N GLY A 27 -14.94 -2.56 -8.06
CA GLY A 27 -15.55 -1.22 -7.97
C GLY A 27 -14.54 -0.07 -7.96
N GLY A 28 -13.37 -0.25 -8.59
CA GLY A 28 -12.28 0.73 -8.60
C GLY A 28 -11.47 0.79 -7.31
N VAL A 29 -11.61 -0.21 -6.44
CA VAL A 29 -10.78 -0.42 -5.26
C VAL A 29 -9.95 -1.67 -5.48
N GLY A 30 -8.63 -1.53 -5.46
CA GLY A 30 -7.72 -2.65 -5.51
C GLY A 30 -7.61 -3.32 -4.14
N ARG A 31 -7.48 -4.64 -4.13
CA ARG A 31 -7.43 -5.45 -2.91
C ARG A 31 -6.13 -6.23 -2.87
N VAL A 32 -5.55 -6.30 -1.68
CA VAL A 32 -4.35 -7.10 -1.38
C VAL A 32 -4.63 -7.85 -0.09
N LEU A 33 -4.30 -9.14 -0.05
CA LEU A 33 -4.49 -9.96 1.15
C LEU A 33 -3.21 -9.98 1.97
N VAL A 34 -3.32 -9.71 3.28
CA VAL A 34 -2.18 -9.79 4.22
C VAL A 34 -1.52 -11.18 4.18
N PRO A 35 -2.26 -12.30 4.18
CA PRO A 35 -1.66 -13.64 4.10
C PRO A 35 -0.84 -13.87 2.83
N GLU A 36 -1.15 -13.22 1.71
CA GLU A 36 -0.35 -13.33 0.49
C GLU A 36 1.00 -12.62 0.66
N LEU A 37 1.02 -11.46 1.32
CA LEU A 37 2.25 -10.73 1.63
C LEU A 37 3.11 -11.49 2.66
N GLU A 38 2.48 -12.11 3.65
CA GLU A 38 3.17 -12.96 4.61
C GLU A 38 3.76 -14.22 3.95
N ALA A 39 3.05 -14.82 2.99
CA ALA A 39 3.53 -15.95 2.21
C ALA A 39 4.75 -15.60 1.33
N GLU A 40 4.81 -14.35 0.82
CA GLU A 40 5.98 -13.79 0.14
C GLU A 40 7.15 -13.46 1.12
N GLY A 41 6.94 -13.65 2.42
CA GLY A 41 7.97 -13.49 3.45
C GLY A 41 8.13 -12.06 3.96
N PHE A 42 7.09 -11.22 3.83
CA PHE A 42 7.06 -9.91 4.46
C PHE A 42 6.49 -9.99 5.86
N SER A 43 7.13 -9.31 6.80
CA SER A 43 6.60 -9.14 8.15
C SER A 43 5.49 -8.09 8.19
N TYR A 44 4.62 -8.20 9.19
CA TYR A 44 3.56 -7.21 9.40
C TYR A 44 4.11 -5.78 9.59
N ASP A 45 5.27 -5.63 10.25
CA ASP A 45 5.94 -4.34 10.39
C ASP A 45 6.34 -3.73 9.03
N GLU A 46 6.90 -4.54 8.13
CA GLU A 46 7.24 -4.10 6.77
C GLU A 46 5.99 -3.71 5.98
N ILE A 47 4.88 -4.44 6.16
CA ILE A 47 3.59 -4.11 5.55
C ILE A 47 3.13 -2.74 6.04
N VAL A 48 3.13 -2.49 7.35
CA VAL A 48 2.72 -1.20 7.93
C VAL A 48 3.60 -0.06 7.43
N GLU A 49 4.92 -0.26 7.33
CA GLU A 49 5.86 0.72 6.75
C GLU A 49 5.53 1.00 5.27
N ALA A 50 5.25 -0.04 4.47
CA ALA A 50 4.88 0.12 3.06
C ALA A 50 3.55 0.88 2.90
N LEU A 51 2.56 0.63 3.78
CA LEU A 51 1.32 1.40 3.80
C LEU A 51 1.54 2.89 4.05
N ALA A 52 2.52 3.24 4.90
CA ALA A 52 2.87 4.63 5.14
C ALA A 52 3.46 5.30 3.89
N ILE A 53 4.31 4.59 3.14
CA ILE A 53 4.84 5.05 1.85
C ILE A 53 3.69 5.31 0.87
N LEU A 54 2.79 4.34 0.68
CA LEU A 54 1.66 4.47 -0.25
C LEU A 54 0.77 5.67 0.10
N ARG A 55 0.52 5.91 1.39
CA ARG A 55 -0.22 7.11 1.84
C ARG A 55 0.52 8.41 1.49
N GLY A 56 1.84 8.44 1.67
CA GLY A 56 2.70 9.56 1.29
C GLY A 56 2.69 9.84 -0.22
N GLU A 57 2.54 8.80 -1.04
CA GLU A 57 2.40 8.90 -2.50
C GLU A 57 0.99 9.33 -2.96
N GLY A 58 0.05 9.49 -2.03
CA GLY A 58 -1.32 9.94 -2.30
C GLY A 58 -2.31 8.81 -2.56
N TYR A 59 -1.99 7.56 -2.21
CA TYR A 59 -2.98 6.49 -2.17
C TYR A 59 -3.84 6.58 -0.92
N SER A 60 -5.13 6.28 -1.07
CA SER A 60 -6.02 5.99 0.05
C SER A 60 -5.93 4.51 0.37
N VAL A 61 -5.54 4.20 1.61
CA VAL A 61 -5.31 2.83 2.09
C VAL A 61 -6.16 2.58 3.33
N SER A 62 -6.93 1.50 3.35
CA SER A 62 -7.66 1.03 4.53
C SER A 62 -7.51 -0.48 4.71
N VAL A 63 -7.34 -0.93 5.94
CA VAL A 63 -7.23 -2.36 6.28
C VAL A 63 -8.53 -2.80 6.95
N VAL A 64 -9.14 -3.88 6.48
CA VAL A 64 -10.37 -4.47 7.04
C VAL A 64 -10.16 -5.97 7.19
N GLY A 65 -9.96 -6.43 8.43
CA GLY A 65 -9.45 -7.78 8.68
C GLY A 65 -8.12 -7.97 7.97
N ASP A 66 -8.03 -9.04 7.18
CA ASP A 66 -6.82 -9.40 6.42
C ASP A 66 -6.78 -8.80 5.01
N VAL A 67 -7.71 -7.89 4.69
CA VAL A 67 -7.80 -7.26 3.36
C VAL A 67 -7.33 -5.82 3.43
N ILE A 68 -6.29 -5.51 2.67
CA ILE A 68 -5.80 -4.16 2.43
C ILE A 68 -6.49 -3.64 1.17
N LYS A 69 -7.25 -2.57 1.33
CA LYS A 69 -7.90 -1.85 0.23
C LYS A 69 -7.02 -0.66 -0.17
N ILE A 70 -6.68 -0.59 -1.44
CA ILE A 70 -5.85 0.46 -2.01
C ILE A 70 -6.64 1.15 -3.12
N LYS A 71 -6.74 2.47 -3.03
CA LYS A 71 -7.37 3.31 -4.04
C LYS A 71 -6.45 4.47 -4.36
N LYS A 72 -6.27 4.77 -5.64
CA LYS A 72 -5.56 5.99 -6.05
C LYS A 72 -6.32 7.19 -5.51
N GLY A 73 -5.73 7.94 -4.58
CA GLY A 73 -6.38 9.12 -4.04
C GLY A 73 -6.62 10.10 -5.17
N ARG A 74 -7.85 10.62 -5.28
CA ARG A 74 -8.00 11.90 -5.97
C ARG A 74 -7.26 12.88 -5.06
N ARG A 75 -6.14 13.44 -5.51
CA ARG A 75 -5.56 14.62 -4.83
C ARG A 75 -6.72 15.57 -4.61
N SER A 76 -7.12 15.76 -3.37
CA SER A 76 -8.09 16.78 -2.98
C SER A 76 -7.41 18.14 -3.14
N GLY A 77 -7.16 18.54 -4.38
CA GLY A 77 -6.81 19.90 -4.79
C GLY A 77 -8.06 20.75 -4.90
N GLY A 78 -8.92 20.68 -3.88
CA GLY A 78 -10.13 21.47 -3.74
C GLY A 78 -9.99 22.43 -2.58
N ALA A 79 -8.89 23.19 -2.53
CA ALA A 79 -8.93 24.47 -1.84
C ALA A 79 -9.63 25.43 -2.81
N SER A 80 -10.94 25.62 -2.65
CA SER A 80 -11.60 26.81 -3.16
C SER A 80 -11.01 28.01 -2.39
N PRO A 81 -10.31 28.95 -3.03
CA PRO A 81 -10.07 30.23 -2.40
C PRO A 81 -11.42 30.96 -2.36
N SER A 82 -11.86 31.30 -1.15
CA SER A 82 -12.92 32.28 -0.91
C SER A 82 -12.46 33.69 -1.25
#